data_AF-A0A399EXM1-F1
#
_entry.id   AF-A0A399EXM1-F1
#
_cell.length_a   1.000
_cell.length_b   1.000
_cell.length_c   1.000
_cell.angle_alpha   90.00
_cell.angle_beta   90.00
_cell.angle_gamma   90.00
#
_symmetry.space_group_name_H-M   'P 1'
#
loop_
_entity.id
_entity.type
_entity.pdbx_description
1 polymer ?
#
loop_
_entity_poly.entity_id
_entity_poly.type
_entity_poly.pdbx_seq_one_letter_code
_entity_poly.pdbx_strand_id
1 'polypeptide(L)'
;MSDRALTVVLLAVPLLLIAGLVASLSTAWDRWQAMQNAFEREVLLRVVTPDPSPDALERTRRVVQERLKAYGARRSRVQVQTPPRLRVQASGLSEDNYRRFLRSVTQVSRLEFRLVKPGAKGLTVSELREARAANPKLGEKDLMPPSALEPAALTNADLERAEAVSDSDGTPRVRLTFTPEGGRKLERLTGANPGRRLAVVLDGKVYTAPRIGGPISGGVAAVSASSAAEAKGLADKLQAAAVPLRLAVENPKP
;
A
#
# COMPACT_ATOMS: atom_id res chain seq x y z
N MET A 1 17.99 65.54 -42.31
CA MET A 1 18.04 64.54 -41.21
C MET A 1 16.99 63.48 -41.47
N SER A 2 17.31 62.39 -42.19
CA SER A 2 16.59 61.10 -42.14
C SER A 2 17.02 60.24 -43.33
N ASP A 3 18.07 59.44 -43.16
CA ASP A 3 18.24 58.28 -44.07
C ASP A 3 19.00 57.14 -43.39
N ARG A 4 19.99 57.48 -42.54
CA ARG A 4 20.69 56.47 -41.71
C ARG A 4 19.84 55.88 -40.57
N ALA A 5 18.78 56.56 -40.13
CA ALA A 5 17.89 56.08 -39.08
C ALA A 5 16.91 55.00 -39.59
N LEU A 6 16.48 55.07 -40.86
CA LEU A 6 15.53 54.11 -41.42
C LEU A 6 16.18 52.74 -41.71
N THR A 7 17.43 52.73 -42.18
CA THR A 7 18.11 51.48 -42.53
C THR A 7 18.47 50.63 -41.30
N VAL A 8 18.79 51.27 -40.16
CA VAL A 8 19.07 50.57 -38.90
C VAL A 8 17.79 49.97 -38.31
N VAL A 9 16.65 50.65 -38.44
CA VAL A 9 15.34 50.15 -37.98
C VAL A 9 14.85 48.98 -38.85
N LEU A 10 15.08 49.00 -40.17
CA LEU A 10 14.65 47.95 -41.10
C LEU A 10 15.40 46.62 -40.94
N LEU A 11 16.62 46.62 -40.42
CA LEU A 11 17.36 45.39 -40.09
C LEU A 11 17.16 44.93 -38.63
N ALA A 12 16.91 45.85 -37.70
CA ALA A 12 16.71 45.52 -36.28
C ALA A 12 15.36 44.84 -35.99
N VAL A 13 14.29 45.23 -36.69
CA VAL A 13 12.94 44.67 -36.50
C VAL A 13 12.84 43.18 -36.90
N PRO A 14 13.34 42.72 -38.06
CA PRO A 14 13.32 41.28 -38.39
C PRO A 14 14.24 40.46 -37.48
N LEU A 15 15.36 41.01 -37.00
CA LEU A 15 16.27 40.31 -36.08
C LEU A 15 15.67 40.13 -34.67
N LEU A 16 14.93 41.14 -34.18
CA LEU A 16 14.17 41.06 -32.92
C LEU A 16 12.96 40.12 -33.04
N LEU A 17 12.29 40.06 -34.20
CA LEU A 17 11.21 39.11 -34.46
C LEU A 17 11.73 37.67 -34.52
N ILE A 18 12.88 37.42 -35.17
CA ILE A 18 13.54 36.11 -35.16
C ILE A 18 14.00 35.75 -33.75
N ALA A 19 14.59 36.68 -32.99
CA ALA A 19 14.99 36.45 -31.61
C ALA A 19 13.80 36.13 -30.69
N GLY A 20 12.66 36.81 -30.85
CA GLY A 20 11.42 36.53 -30.11
C GLY A 20 10.76 35.20 -30.49
N LEU A 21 10.88 34.79 -31.76
CA LEU A 21 10.38 33.50 -32.26
C LEU A 21 11.27 32.34 -31.81
N VAL A 22 12.60 32.55 -31.77
CA VAL A 22 13.57 31.60 -31.18
C VAL A 22 13.42 31.50 -29.67
N ALA A 23 13.17 32.61 -28.95
CA ALA A 23 12.91 32.59 -27.50
C ALA A 23 11.56 31.96 -27.14
N SER A 24 10.53 32.11 -27.99
CA SER A 24 9.25 31.43 -27.79
C SER A 24 9.32 29.94 -28.16
N LEU A 25 10.10 29.58 -29.18
CA LEU A 25 10.42 28.19 -29.49
C LEU A 25 11.30 27.55 -28.42
N SER A 26 12.27 28.25 -27.84
CA SER A 26 13.10 27.73 -26.76
C SER A 26 12.26 27.50 -25.50
N THR A 27 11.41 28.45 -25.11
CA THR A 27 10.50 28.25 -23.97
C THR A 27 9.43 27.21 -24.26
N ALA A 28 8.94 27.07 -25.49
CA ALA A 28 8.05 25.99 -25.89
C ALA A 28 8.76 24.63 -25.91
N TRP A 29 10.03 24.59 -26.32
CA TRP A 29 10.89 23.40 -26.31
C TRP A 29 11.25 22.98 -24.89
N ASP A 30 11.61 23.93 -24.03
CA ASP A 30 11.85 23.72 -22.61
C ASP A 30 10.57 23.27 -21.89
N ARG A 31 9.40 23.85 -22.24
CA ARG A 31 8.09 23.40 -21.74
C ARG A 31 7.71 22.02 -22.27
N TRP A 32 8.06 21.70 -23.52
CA TRP A 32 7.82 20.40 -24.13
C TRP A 32 8.73 19.31 -23.53
N GLN A 33 10.00 19.61 -23.31
CA GLN A 33 10.93 18.74 -22.58
C GLN A 33 10.54 18.62 -21.11
N ALA A 34 10.13 19.70 -20.44
CA ALA A 34 9.59 19.65 -19.09
C ALA A 34 8.29 18.83 -19.04
N MET A 35 7.44 18.87 -20.08
CA MET A 35 6.26 18.02 -20.20
C MET A 35 6.62 16.55 -20.44
N GLN A 36 7.65 16.22 -21.22
CA GLN A 36 8.12 14.84 -21.36
C GLN A 36 8.76 14.32 -20.07
N ASN A 37 9.53 15.16 -19.37
CA ASN A 37 10.17 14.84 -18.09
C ASN A 37 9.16 14.79 -16.93
N ALA A 38 8.04 15.52 -17.01
CA ALA A 38 6.96 15.50 -16.02
C ALA A 38 6.26 14.13 -15.89
N PHE A 39 6.51 13.19 -16.81
CA PHE A 39 5.99 11.84 -16.74
C PHE A 39 6.92 10.84 -16.05
N GLU A 40 8.18 11.17 -15.75
CA GLU A 40 9.04 10.32 -14.93
C GLU A 40 9.07 10.82 -13.48
N ARG A 41 8.47 10.02 -12.59
CA ARG A 41 8.45 10.29 -11.16
C ARG A 41 9.52 9.47 -10.49
N GLU A 42 10.38 10.14 -9.74
CA GLU A 42 11.35 9.51 -8.87
C GLU A 42 11.03 9.78 -7.40
N VAL A 43 11.13 8.75 -6.57
CA VAL A 43 11.01 8.87 -5.11
C VAL A 43 11.97 7.91 -4.43
N LEU A 44 12.56 8.39 -3.35
CA LEU A 44 13.35 7.59 -2.44
C LEU A 44 12.45 7.16 -1.28
N LEU A 45 12.37 5.86 -1.04
CA LEU A 45 11.69 5.28 0.12
C LEU A 45 12.75 4.79 1.10
N ARG A 46 12.86 5.46 2.24
CA ARG A 46 13.75 5.03 3.32
C ARG A 46 13.17 3.82 4.04
N VAL A 47 14.00 2.82 4.29
CA VAL A 47 13.62 1.69 5.15
C VAL A 47 13.73 2.13 6.60
N VAL A 48 12.61 2.07 7.33
CA VAL A 48 12.51 2.45 8.75
C VAL A 48 12.76 1.25 9.66
N THR A 49 12.54 0.03 9.16
CA THR A 49 12.85 -1.20 9.90
C THR A 49 14.35 -1.26 10.21
N PRO A 50 14.76 -1.45 11.49
CA PRO A 50 16.17 -1.60 11.85
C PRO A 50 16.73 -2.92 11.31
N ASP A 51 18.00 -2.90 10.89
CA ASP A 51 18.78 -4.06 10.40
C ASP A 51 18.00 -5.01 9.47
N PRO A 52 17.48 -4.50 8.33
CA PRO A 52 16.68 -5.31 7.43
C PRO A 52 17.53 -6.38 6.75
N SER A 53 17.05 -7.64 6.74
CA SER A 53 17.75 -8.72 6.03
C SER A 53 17.74 -8.49 4.50
N PRO A 54 18.78 -8.95 3.77
CA PRO A 54 18.83 -8.83 2.31
C PRO A 54 17.60 -9.41 1.61
N ASP A 55 17.12 -10.57 2.09
CA ASP A 55 15.91 -11.20 1.55
C ASP A 55 14.66 -10.35 1.78
N ALA A 56 14.53 -9.72 2.95
CA ALA A 56 13.40 -8.84 3.24
C ALA A 56 13.44 -7.59 2.35
N LEU A 57 14.63 -7.04 2.05
CA LEU A 57 14.80 -5.92 1.12
C LEU A 57 14.37 -6.30 -0.29
N GLU A 58 14.80 -7.46 -0.78
CA GLU A 58 14.48 -7.93 -2.13
C GLU A 58 12.98 -8.25 -2.29
N ARG A 59 12.36 -8.88 -1.28
CA ARG A 59 10.90 -9.08 -1.25
C ARG A 59 10.15 -7.76 -1.25
N THR A 60 10.55 -6.81 -0.39
CA THR A 60 9.98 -5.45 -0.35
C THR A 60 10.09 -4.77 -1.70
N ARG A 61 11.25 -4.83 -2.36
CA ARG A 61 11.48 -4.28 -3.71
C ARG A 61 10.49 -4.86 -4.73
N ARG A 62 10.27 -6.17 -4.72
CA ARG A 62 9.30 -6.86 -5.61
C ARG A 62 7.88 -6.40 -5.36
N VAL A 63 7.43 -6.36 -4.10
CA VAL A 63 6.08 -5.89 -3.76
C VAL A 63 5.85 -4.44 -4.20
N VAL A 64 6.83 -3.56 -3.97
CA VAL A 64 6.74 -2.16 -4.43
C VAL A 64 6.67 -2.09 -5.96
N GLN A 65 7.46 -2.89 -6.66
CA GLN A 65 7.46 -2.98 -8.12
C GLN A 65 6.11 -3.48 -8.68
N GLU A 66 5.53 -4.51 -8.08
CA GLU A 66 4.23 -5.06 -8.49
C GLU A 66 3.10 -4.06 -8.26
N ARG A 67 3.13 -3.31 -7.15
CA ARG A 67 2.14 -2.27 -6.89
C ARG A 67 2.21 -1.14 -7.89
N LEU A 68 3.39 -0.67 -8.25
CA LEU A 68 3.54 0.36 -9.29
C LEU A 68 2.82 -0.06 -10.58
N LYS A 69 3.01 -1.33 -10.99
CA LYS A 69 2.29 -1.89 -12.16
C LYS A 69 0.78 -1.90 -11.93
N ALA A 70 0.31 -2.37 -10.77
CA ALA A 70 -1.12 -2.42 -10.44
C ALA A 70 -1.78 -1.02 -10.41
N TYR A 71 -1.04 0.02 -10.03
CA TYR A 71 -1.49 1.41 -10.07
C TYR A 71 -1.39 2.07 -11.46
N GLY A 72 -0.96 1.32 -12.48
CA GLY A 72 -0.95 1.76 -13.87
C GLY A 72 0.37 2.36 -14.36
N ALA A 73 1.49 2.12 -13.67
CA ALA A 73 2.81 2.52 -14.17
C ALA A 73 3.12 1.78 -15.48
N ARG A 74 3.39 2.53 -16.56
CA ARG A 74 3.77 1.98 -17.87
C ARG A 74 5.19 1.45 -17.86
N ARG A 75 6.10 2.21 -17.24
CA ARG A 75 7.47 1.78 -16.95
C ARG A 75 7.71 2.01 -15.47
N SER A 76 8.34 1.05 -14.81
CA SER A 76 8.70 1.18 -13.40
C SER A 76 9.99 0.41 -13.11
N ARG A 77 10.81 0.97 -12.23
CA ARG A 77 12.05 0.38 -11.76
C ARG A 77 12.19 0.67 -10.27
N VAL A 78 12.40 -0.38 -9.49
CA VAL A 78 12.69 -0.30 -8.06
C VAL A 78 14.06 -0.90 -7.80
N GLN A 79 14.97 -0.11 -7.24
CA GLN A 79 16.34 -0.52 -6.90
C GLN A 79 16.57 -0.40 -5.39
N VAL A 80 17.22 -1.40 -4.80
CA VAL A 80 17.72 -1.32 -3.42
C VAL A 80 19.03 -0.53 -3.42
N GLN A 81 19.18 0.40 -2.47
CA GLN A 81 20.38 1.23 -2.29
C GLN A 81 20.91 1.14 -0.87
N THR A 82 22.15 1.59 -0.69
CA THR A 82 22.82 1.73 0.62
C THR A 82 22.97 3.22 0.95
N PRO A 83 22.65 3.67 2.18
CA PRO A 83 21.99 2.93 3.27
C PRO A 83 20.59 2.43 2.85
N PRO A 84 19.99 1.44 3.55
CA PRO A 84 18.82 0.70 3.06
C PRO A 84 17.66 1.62 2.66
N ARG A 85 17.52 1.79 1.34
CA ARG A 85 16.52 2.64 0.67
C ARG A 85 16.05 1.95 -0.60
N LEU A 86 14.84 2.24 -1.03
CA LEU A 86 14.34 1.88 -2.36
C LEU A 86 14.28 3.13 -3.22
N ARG A 87 15.08 3.17 -4.29
CA ARG A 87 14.92 4.15 -5.37
C ARG A 87 13.84 3.66 -6.31
N VAL A 88 12.74 4.39 -6.34
CA VAL A 88 11.56 4.08 -7.15
C VAL A 88 11.48 5.08 -8.28
N GLN A 89 11.52 4.59 -9.51
CA GLN A 89 11.31 5.36 -10.73
C GLN A 89 10.07 4.80 -11.44
N ALA A 90 9.13 5.65 -11.81
CA ALA A 90 7.93 5.21 -12.50
C ALA A 90 7.40 6.27 -13.47
N SER A 91 6.86 5.82 -14.60
CA SER A 91 6.24 6.70 -15.58
C SER A 91 4.85 6.24 -16.02
N GLY A 92 4.05 7.20 -16.50
CA GLY A 92 2.67 6.97 -16.91
C GLY A 92 1.66 6.84 -15.75
N LEU A 93 2.04 7.23 -14.53
CA LEU A 93 1.15 7.33 -13.38
C LEU A 93 0.50 8.72 -13.34
N SER A 94 -0.83 8.77 -13.21
CA SER A 94 -1.53 10.00 -12.84
C SER A 94 -1.15 10.43 -11.42
N GLU A 95 -1.32 11.71 -11.10
CA GLU A 95 -1.07 12.25 -9.76
C GLU A 95 -1.84 11.49 -8.67
N ASP A 96 -3.10 11.15 -8.94
CA ASP A 96 -3.94 10.42 -8.00
C ASP A 96 -3.48 8.98 -7.78
N ASN A 97 -3.06 8.29 -8.85
CA ASN A 97 -2.54 6.93 -8.74
C ASN A 97 -1.20 6.91 -8.01
N TYR A 98 -0.34 7.88 -8.27
CA TYR A 98 0.93 8.03 -7.58
C TYR A 98 0.73 8.29 -6.08
N ARG A 99 -0.16 9.21 -5.70
CA ARG A 99 -0.49 9.46 -4.28
C ARG A 99 -1.11 8.24 -3.59
N ARG A 100 -1.96 7.48 -4.30
CA ARG A 100 -2.51 6.22 -3.78
C ARG A 100 -1.43 5.16 -3.61
N PHE A 101 -0.51 5.01 -4.56
CA PHE A 101 0.64 4.15 -4.46
C PHE A 101 1.51 4.50 -3.24
N LEU A 102 1.91 5.77 -3.08
CA LEU A 102 2.75 6.20 -1.96
C LEU A 102 2.12 5.87 -0.61
N ARG A 103 0.82 6.15 -0.45
CA ARG A 103 0.08 5.76 0.77
C ARG A 103 0.09 4.25 0.97
N SER A 104 -0.11 3.45 -0.09
CA SER A 104 -0.09 2.00 0.01
C SER A 104 1.26 1.43 0.49
N VAL A 105 2.39 2.08 0.19
CA VAL A 105 3.72 1.55 0.58
C VAL A 105 4.24 2.14 1.89
N THR A 106 3.70 3.26 2.35
CA THR A 106 4.15 3.94 3.58
C THR A 106 3.20 3.78 4.77
N GLN A 107 1.90 3.65 4.53
CA GLN A 107 0.88 3.44 5.57
C GLN A 107 0.53 1.95 5.67
N VAL A 108 1.54 1.15 6.03
CA VAL A 108 1.42 -0.30 6.19
C VAL A 108 0.63 -0.60 7.47
N SER A 109 -0.58 -1.15 7.35
CA SER A 109 -1.35 -1.64 8.51
C SER A 109 -0.70 -2.88 9.13
N ARG A 110 -0.57 -2.95 10.45
CA ARG A 110 -0.02 -4.14 11.12
C ARG A 110 -1.09 -5.24 11.17
N LEU A 111 -0.90 -6.31 10.42
CA LEU A 111 -1.71 -7.53 10.45
C LEU A 111 -1.07 -8.59 11.32
N GLU A 112 -1.84 -9.14 12.25
CA GLU A 112 -1.44 -10.26 13.10
C GLU A 112 -2.55 -11.30 13.17
N PHE A 113 -2.17 -12.57 13.12
CA PHE A 113 -3.03 -13.69 13.49
C PHE A 113 -2.63 -14.18 14.87
N ARG A 114 -3.58 -14.17 15.80
CA ARG A 114 -3.33 -14.45 17.21
C ARG A 114 -4.38 -15.40 17.74
N LEU A 115 -3.99 -16.42 18.50
CA LEU A 115 -4.96 -17.24 19.20
C LEU A 115 -5.58 -16.43 20.34
N VAL A 116 -6.89 -16.54 20.49
CA VAL A 116 -7.59 -15.94 21.61
C VAL A 116 -7.36 -16.80 22.86
N LYS A 117 -7.04 -16.17 23.98
CA LYS A 117 -6.88 -16.86 25.26
C LYS A 117 -8.20 -17.49 25.69
N PRO A 118 -8.20 -18.68 26.31
CA PRO A 118 -9.41 -19.28 26.87
C PRO A 118 -10.13 -18.32 27.84
N GLY A 119 -11.46 -18.26 27.77
CA GLY A 119 -12.26 -17.38 28.62
C GLY A 119 -12.18 -15.87 28.31
N ALA A 120 -11.42 -15.46 27.30
CA ALA A 120 -11.34 -14.07 26.87
C ALA A 120 -12.70 -13.49 26.48
N LYS A 121 -13.00 -12.31 27.02
CA LYS A 121 -14.21 -11.53 26.75
C LYS A 121 -13.91 -10.34 25.84
N GLY A 122 -14.96 -9.68 25.37
CA GLY A 122 -14.91 -8.53 24.48
C GLY A 122 -15.35 -8.88 23.06
N LEU A 123 -15.79 -7.85 22.35
CA LEU A 123 -16.32 -7.96 21.00
C LEU A 123 -15.19 -7.80 19.97
N THR A 124 -15.34 -8.44 18.83
CA THR A 124 -14.59 -8.08 17.63
C THR A 124 -15.20 -6.84 16.97
N VAL A 125 -14.49 -6.19 16.05
CA VAL A 125 -15.03 -5.04 15.30
C VAL A 125 -16.29 -5.44 14.53
N SER A 126 -16.30 -6.64 13.94
CA SER A 126 -17.49 -7.16 13.24
C SER A 126 -18.67 -7.35 14.19
N GLU A 127 -18.48 -8.02 15.33
CA GLU A 127 -19.54 -8.23 16.33
C GLU A 127 -20.01 -6.91 16.95
N LEU A 128 -19.10 -5.95 17.20
CA LEU A 128 -19.45 -4.64 17.74
C LEU A 128 -20.37 -3.86 16.79
N ARG A 129 -20.16 -3.96 15.48
CA ARG A 129 -21.01 -3.28 14.50
C ARG A 129 -22.43 -3.85 14.49
N GLU A 130 -22.53 -5.18 14.52
CA GLU A 130 -23.82 -5.86 14.60
C GLU A 130 -24.55 -5.49 15.90
N ALA A 131 -23.85 -5.55 17.04
CA ALA A 131 -24.41 -5.24 18.35
C ALA A 131 -24.80 -3.76 18.50
N ARG A 132 -24.12 -2.83 17.80
CA ARG A 132 -24.44 -1.40 17.81
C ARG A 132 -25.79 -1.07 17.20
N ALA A 133 -26.28 -1.87 16.25
CA ALA A 133 -27.62 -1.70 15.72
C ALA A 133 -28.69 -1.84 16.81
N ALA A 134 -28.45 -2.72 17.79
CA ALA A 134 -29.35 -2.94 18.93
C ALA A 134 -29.01 -2.04 20.14
N ASN A 135 -27.73 -1.72 20.36
CA ASN A 135 -27.27 -0.89 21.47
C ASN A 135 -26.25 0.16 21.02
N PRO A 136 -26.67 1.39 20.70
CA PRO A 136 -25.80 2.46 20.22
C PRO A 136 -24.71 2.91 21.20
N LYS A 137 -24.83 2.57 22.49
CA LYS A 137 -23.84 2.94 23.52
C LYS A 137 -22.56 2.10 23.48
N LEU A 138 -22.59 0.97 22.77
CA LEU A 138 -21.40 0.14 22.59
C LEU A 138 -20.36 0.87 21.75
N GLY A 139 -19.09 0.69 22.08
CA GLY A 139 -18.00 1.31 21.34
C GLY A 139 -16.67 0.61 21.50
N GLU A 140 -15.61 1.35 21.18
CA GLU A 140 -14.27 0.79 21.08
C GLU A 140 -13.77 0.18 22.41
N LYS A 141 -14.24 0.71 23.54
CA LYS A 141 -13.97 0.18 24.89
C LYS A 141 -14.49 -1.24 25.12
N ASP A 142 -15.47 -1.68 24.33
CA ASP A 142 -16.08 -3.00 24.43
C ASP A 142 -15.37 -4.03 23.53
N LEU A 143 -14.39 -3.58 22.73
CA LEU A 143 -13.59 -4.49 21.91
C LEU A 143 -12.70 -5.37 22.78
N MET A 144 -12.45 -6.58 22.27
CA MET A 144 -11.49 -7.50 22.82
C MET A 144 -10.10 -6.84 22.84
N PRO A 145 -9.48 -6.67 24.03
CA PRO A 145 -8.19 -6.02 24.12
C PRO A 145 -7.08 -6.95 23.62
N PRO A 146 -5.96 -6.43 23.08
CA PRO A 146 -4.82 -7.25 22.67
C PRO A 146 -4.22 -8.12 23.77
N SER A 147 -4.41 -7.75 25.04
CA SER A 147 -3.98 -8.55 26.21
C SER A 147 -4.73 -9.88 26.34
N ALA A 148 -5.92 -9.99 25.72
CA ALA A 148 -6.72 -11.21 25.65
C ALA A 148 -6.21 -12.20 24.57
N LEU A 149 -5.14 -11.86 23.86
CA LEU A 149 -4.57 -12.65 22.78
C LEU A 149 -3.19 -13.20 23.15
N GLU A 150 -2.88 -14.39 22.65
CA GLU A 150 -1.53 -14.97 22.66
C GLU A 150 -0.60 -14.19 21.72
N PRO A 151 0.74 -14.41 21.74
CA PRO A 151 1.65 -13.79 20.77
C PRO A 151 1.24 -14.00 19.31
N ALA A 152 1.71 -13.13 18.42
CA ALA A 152 1.44 -13.25 16.99
C ALA A 152 2.03 -14.54 16.42
N ALA A 153 1.17 -15.37 15.84
CA ALA A 153 1.56 -16.61 15.20
C ALA A 153 1.83 -16.42 13.70
N LEU A 154 1.09 -15.51 13.05
CA LEU A 154 1.38 -15.02 11.70
C LEU A 154 1.30 -13.50 11.66
N THR A 155 2.01 -12.91 10.71
CA THR A 155 2.08 -11.47 10.51
C THR A 155 1.97 -11.10 9.03
N ASN A 156 2.05 -9.80 8.74
CA ASN A 156 2.27 -9.26 7.40
C ASN A 156 3.31 -10.01 6.56
N ALA A 157 4.41 -10.46 7.16
CA ALA A 157 5.50 -11.13 6.45
C ALA A 157 5.13 -12.51 5.91
N ASP A 158 4.06 -13.11 6.47
CA ASP A 158 3.56 -14.42 6.05
C ASP A 158 2.54 -14.30 4.90
N LEU A 159 2.06 -13.08 4.61
CA LEU A 159 1.05 -12.79 3.59
C LEU A 159 1.71 -12.44 2.24
N GLU A 160 1.18 -13.02 1.17
CA GLU A 160 1.59 -12.70 -0.20
C GLU A 160 0.64 -11.69 -0.86
N ARG A 161 -0.68 -11.86 -0.65
CA ARG A 161 -1.70 -11.02 -1.29
C ARG A 161 -2.97 -10.91 -0.44
N ALA A 162 -3.64 -9.76 -0.53
CA ALA A 162 -4.99 -9.52 -0.02
C ALA A 162 -5.87 -8.89 -1.11
N GLU A 163 -7.05 -9.47 -1.34
CA GLU A 163 -7.96 -9.02 -2.40
C GLU A 163 -9.39 -8.97 -1.87
N ALA A 164 -10.11 -7.90 -2.21
CA ALA A 164 -11.54 -7.84 -1.99
C ALA A 164 -12.23 -8.74 -3.02
N VAL A 165 -13.03 -9.66 -2.52
CA VAL A 165 -13.81 -10.61 -3.30
C VAL A 165 -15.25 -10.59 -2.84
N SER A 166 -16.15 -11.06 -3.67
CA SER A 166 -17.52 -11.37 -3.29
C SER A 166 -17.74 -12.85 -3.49
N ASP A 167 -18.38 -13.50 -2.52
CA ASP A 167 -18.85 -14.87 -2.67
C ASP A 167 -20.01 -14.93 -3.67
N SER A 168 -20.43 -16.15 -4.04
CA SER A 168 -21.52 -16.38 -5.00
C SER A 168 -22.87 -15.80 -4.56
N ASP A 169 -23.07 -15.63 -3.26
CA ASP A 169 -24.25 -15.02 -2.64
C ASP A 169 -24.16 -13.47 -2.57
N GLY A 170 -23.08 -12.89 -3.08
CA GLY A 170 -22.80 -11.45 -3.01
C GLY A 170 -22.14 -11.00 -1.70
N THR A 171 -21.88 -11.91 -0.75
CA THR A 171 -21.28 -11.55 0.53
C THR A 171 -19.84 -11.04 0.33
N PRO A 172 -19.53 -9.79 0.75
CA PRO A 172 -18.20 -9.23 0.57
C PRO A 172 -17.20 -9.83 1.57
N ARG A 173 -16.03 -10.22 1.06
CA ARG A 173 -14.93 -10.82 1.82
C ARG A 173 -13.59 -10.28 1.38
N VAL A 174 -12.57 -10.45 2.23
CA VAL A 174 -11.18 -10.24 1.85
C VAL A 174 -10.49 -11.58 1.82
N ARG A 175 -10.07 -12.01 0.62
CA ARG A 175 -9.27 -13.20 0.41
C ARG A 175 -7.81 -12.87 0.72
N LEU A 176 -7.21 -13.69 1.58
CA LEU A 176 -5.82 -13.60 2.01
C LEU A 176 -5.07 -14.81 1.47
N THR A 177 -4.09 -14.55 0.61
CA THR A 177 -3.17 -15.57 0.10
C THR A 177 -1.86 -15.46 0.86
N PHE A 178 -1.45 -16.54 1.50
CA PHE A 178 -0.21 -16.62 2.26
C PHE A 178 0.93 -17.11 1.38
N THR A 179 2.14 -16.74 1.76
CA THR A 179 3.36 -17.34 1.22
C THR A 179 3.38 -18.85 1.52
N PRO A 180 4.18 -19.66 0.81
CA PRO A 180 4.29 -21.10 1.12
C PRO A 180 4.67 -21.40 2.57
N GLU A 181 5.58 -20.61 3.15
CA GLU A 181 5.94 -20.72 4.57
C GLU A 181 4.80 -20.29 5.49
N GLY A 182 4.16 -19.16 5.19
CA GLY A 182 3.01 -18.64 5.92
C GLY A 182 1.82 -19.61 5.92
N GLY A 183 1.52 -20.22 4.77
CA GLY A 183 0.48 -21.23 4.63
C GLY A 183 0.75 -22.46 5.48
N ARG A 184 2.00 -22.96 5.51
CA ARG A 184 2.39 -24.08 6.40
C ARG A 184 2.30 -23.70 7.88
N LYS A 185 2.63 -22.46 8.26
CA LYS A 185 2.45 -21.97 9.63
C LYS A 185 0.97 -21.93 9.99
N LEU A 186 0.11 -21.42 9.09
CA LEU A 186 -1.33 -21.34 9.28
C LEU A 186 -1.95 -22.72 9.46
N GLU A 187 -1.58 -23.67 8.60
CA GLU A 187 -2.05 -25.05 8.65
C GLU A 187 -1.68 -25.73 9.97
N ARG A 188 -0.41 -25.64 10.40
CA ARG A 188 0.02 -26.19 11.70
C ARG A 188 -0.70 -25.52 12.87
N LEU A 189 -0.83 -24.19 12.84
CA LEU A 189 -1.50 -23.44 13.90
C LEU A 189 -2.96 -23.88 14.05
N THR A 190 -3.67 -23.96 12.93
CA THR A 190 -5.10 -24.31 12.92
C THR A 190 -5.32 -25.79 13.23
N GLY A 191 -4.48 -26.68 12.71
CA GLY A 191 -4.55 -28.12 13.01
C GLY A 191 -4.29 -28.47 14.48
N ALA A 192 -3.42 -27.72 15.16
CA ALA A 192 -3.12 -27.92 16.57
C ALA A 192 -4.15 -27.29 17.53
N ASN A 193 -5.09 -26.46 17.02
CA ASN A 193 -5.97 -25.65 17.85
C ASN A 193 -7.47 -25.74 17.46
N PRO A 194 -8.04 -26.94 17.24
CA PRO A 194 -9.45 -27.07 16.90
C PRO A 194 -10.36 -26.49 18.00
N GLY A 195 -11.47 -25.85 17.60
CA GLY A 195 -12.46 -25.24 18.50
C GLY A 195 -12.04 -23.91 19.14
N ARG A 196 -10.76 -23.56 19.10
CA ARG A 196 -10.24 -22.26 19.58
C ARG A 196 -10.55 -21.14 18.59
N ARG A 197 -10.53 -19.89 19.05
CA ARG A 197 -10.72 -18.72 18.18
C ARG A 197 -9.39 -18.20 17.65
N LEU A 198 -9.30 -17.98 16.35
CA LEU A 198 -8.16 -17.35 15.68
C LEU A 198 -8.51 -15.90 15.37
N ALA A 199 -7.97 -14.97 16.15
CA ALA A 199 -8.17 -13.54 15.95
C ALA A 199 -7.35 -13.01 14.77
N VAL A 200 -8.01 -12.23 13.92
CA VAL A 200 -7.38 -11.36 12.92
C VAL A 200 -7.31 -9.96 13.50
N VAL A 201 -6.09 -9.48 13.74
CA VAL A 201 -5.83 -8.20 14.38
C VAL A 201 -5.22 -7.24 13.37
N LEU A 202 -5.79 -6.04 13.30
CA LEU A 202 -5.32 -4.97 12.43
C LEU A 202 -5.11 -3.71 13.23
N ASP A 203 -3.88 -3.19 13.21
CA ASP A 203 -3.49 -1.97 13.91
C ASP A 203 -3.90 -1.99 15.41
N GLY A 204 -3.78 -3.17 16.02
CA GLY A 204 -4.12 -3.40 17.43
C GLY A 204 -5.60 -3.66 17.72
N LYS A 205 -6.49 -3.61 16.72
CA LYS A 205 -7.92 -3.89 16.88
C LYS A 205 -8.25 -5.30 16.40
N VAL A 206 -9.02 -6.05 17.19
CA VAL A 206 -9.48 -7.40 16.82
C VAL A 206 -10.66 -7.29 15.86
N TYR A 207 -10.43 -7.55 14.57
CA TYR A 207 -11.46 -7.38 13.54
C TYR A 207 -12.47 -8.52 13.52
N THR A 208 -11.96 -9.75 13.54
CA THR A 208 -12.75 -10.98 13.63
C THR A 208 -11.98 -12.03 14.42
N ALA A 209 -12.68 -13.01 14.97
CA ALA A 209 -12.10 -14.10 15.75
C ALA A 209 -12.89 -15.40 15.55
N PRO A 210 -12.97 -15.93 14.32
CA PRO A 210 -13.71 -17.15 14.03
C PRO A 210 -13.17 -18.35 14.81
N ARG A 211 -14.04 -19.31 15.09
CA ARG A 211 -13.63 -20.61 15.64
C ARG A 211 -12.96 -21.44 14.56
N ILE A 212 -11.83 -22.04 14.91
CA ILE A 212 -11.10 -22.96 14.05
C ILE A 212 -11.90 -24.28 13.99
N GLY A 213 -12.42 -24.61 12.81
CA GLY A 213 -13.11 -25.89 12.58
C GLY A 213 -12.15 -27.05 12.33
N GLY A 214 -10.99 -26.78 11.75
CA GLY A 214 -9.96 -27.76 11.41
C GLY A 214 -8.75 -27.09 10.75
N PRO A 215 -7.77 -27.88 10.26
CA PRO A 215 -6.62 -27.35 9.55
C PRO A 215 -7.02 -26.53 8.32
N ILE A 216 -6.45 -25.34 8.17
CA ILE A 216 -6.58 -24.51 6.97
C ILE A 216 -5.36 -24.79 6.08
N SER A 217 -5.52 -25.79 5.21
CA SER A 217 -4.52 -26.17 4.21
C SER A 217 -4.65 -25.32 2.94
N GLY A 218 -3.59 -25.27 2.13
CA GLY A 218 -3.59 -24.55 0.84
C GLY A 218 -3.25 -23.06 0.93
N GLY A 219 -3.00 -22.52 2.12
CA GLY A 219 -2.45 -21.17 2.30
C GLY A 219 -3.39 -20.03 1.89
N VAL A 220 -4.71 -20.26 1.94
CA VAL A 220 -5.73 -19.24 1.66
C VAL A 220 -6.68 -19.14 2.84
N ALA A 221 -6.97 -17.91 3.26
CA ALA A 221 -8.00 -17.62 4.26
C ALA A 221 -8.92 -16.49 3.77
N ALA A 222 -10.09 -16.35 4.40
CA ALA A 222 -11.01 -15.26 4.11
C ALA A 222 -11.39 -14.52 5.40
N VAL A 223 -11.53 -13.20 5.29
CA VAL A 223 -12.01 -12.32 6.35
C VAL A 223 -13.32 -11.70 5.89
N SER A 224 -14.39 -11.86 6.67
CA SER A 224 -15.69 -11.25 6.36
C SER A 224 -15.62 -9.72 6.45
N ALA A 225 -16.33 -9.05 5.56
CA ALA A 225 -16.54 -7.60 5.58
C ALA A 225 -18.04 -7.29 5.58
N SER A 226 -18.45 -6.12 6.08
CA SER A 226 -19.87 -5.76 6.12
C SER A 226 -20.37 -5.11 4.83
N SER A 227 -19.46 -4.67 3.96
CA SER A 227 -19.79 -4.07 2.67
C SER A 227 -18.65 -4.24 1.67
N ALA A 228 -18.96 -4.17 0.37
CA ALA A 228 -17.93 -4.21 -0.68
C ALA A 228 -16.92 -3.05 -0.56
N ALA A 229 -17.38 -1.87 -0.15
CA ALA A 229 -16.52 -0.72 0.10
C ALA A 229 -15.55 -0.98 1.26
N GLU A 230 -16.02 -1.62 2.34
CA GLU A 230 -15.16 -2.04 3.44
C GLU A 230 -14.16 -3.11 2.99
N ALA A 231 -14.63 -4.17 2.32
CA ALA A 231 -13.75 -5.23 1.83
C ALA A 231 -12.63 -4.65 0.98
N LYS A 232 -12.96 -3.72 0.08
CA LYS A 232 -11.98 -3.00 -0.73
C LYS A 232 -11.01 -2.18 0.11
N GLY A 233 -11.49 -1.35 1.02
CA GLY A 233 -10.62 -0.55 1.87
C GLY A 233 -9.72 -1.41 2.78
N LEU A 234 -10.21 -2.56 3.23
CA LEU A 234 -9.46 -3.51 4.04
C LEU A 234 -8.42 -4.26 3.21
N ALA A 235 -8.80 -4.75 2.03
CA ALA A 235 -7.88 -5.37 1.09
C ALA A 235 -6.79 -4.39 0.66
N ASP A 236 -7.11 -3.13 0.37
CA ASP A 236 -6.12 -2.11 0.02
C ASP A 236 -5.11 -1.88 1.16
N LYS A 237 -5.58 -1.83 2.41
CA LYS A 237 -4.72 -1.71 3.61
C LYS A 237 -3.86 -2.94 3.86
N LEU A 238 -4.41 -4.13 3.65
CA LEU A 238 -3.71 -5.39 3.87
C LEU A 238 -2.73 -5.71 2.76
N GLN A 239 -3.13 -5.42 1.53
CA GLN A 239 -2.28 -5.48 0.36
C GLN A 239 -1.12 -4.52 0.54
N ALA A 240 -1.40 -3.28 0.98
CA ALA A 240 -0.40 -2.29 1.42
C ALA A 240 0.55 -2.87 2.47
N ALA A 241 0.03 -3.74 3.31
CA ALA A 241 0.75 -4.31 4.40
C ALA A 241 1.53 -5.60 4.12
N ALA A 242 1.41 -6.18 2.93
CA ALA A 242 2.28 -7.27 2.47
C ALA A 242 3.73 -6.79 2.16
N VAL A 243 4.06 -5.50 2.38
CA VAL A 243 5.46 -5.06 2.35
C VAL A 243 6.13 -5.57 3.63
N PRO A 244 7.20 -6.39 3.53
CA PRO A 244 7.90 -6.90 4.72
C PRO A 244 8.55 -5.81 5.58
N LEU A 245 9.00 -4.72 4.96
CA LEU A 245 9.70 -3.63 5.62
C LEU A 245 8.85 -2.37 5.69
N ARG A 246 9.00 -1.62 6.78
CA ARG A 246 8.37 -0.30 6.92
C ARG A 246 9.13 0.71 6.08
N LEU A 247 8.40 1.44 5.24
CA LEU A 247 8.97 2.44 4.34
C LEU A 247 8.45 3.82 4.71
N ALA A 248 9.29 4.84 4.57
CA ALA A 248 8.92 6.24 4.66
C ALA A 248 9.36 6.97 3.40
N VAL A 249 8.55 7.91 2.91
CA VAL A 249 9.01 8.81 1.85
C VAL A 249 10.17 9.62 2.41
N GLU A 250 11.28 9.59 1.69
CA GLU A 250 12.37 10.51 1.92
C GLU A 250 12.20 11.67 0.94
N ASN A 251 11.78 12.81 1.47
CA ASN A 251 11.75 14.03 0.66
C ASN A 251 13.20 14.36 0.29
N PRO A 252 13.48 14.70 -0.98
CA PRO A 252 14.77 15.26 -1.32
C PRO A 252 15.00 16.48 -0.41
N LYS A 253 16.21 16.57 0.15
CA LYS A 253 16.64 17.75 0.89
C LYS A 253 16.48 18.96 -0.06
N PRO A 254 15.88 20.07 0.39
CA PRO A 254 15.72 21.26 -0.45
C PRO A 254 17.08 21.76 -0.96
#